data_AF-A0A931LUX8-F1
#
_entry.id   AF-A0A931LUX8-F1
#
_cell.length_a   1.000
_cell.length_b   1.000
_cell.length_c   1.000
_cell.angle_alpha   90.00
_cell.angle_beta   90.00
_cell.angle_gamma   90.00
#
_symmetry.space_group_name_H-M   'P 1'
#
loop_
_entity.id
_entity.type
_entity.pdbx_description
1 polymer ?
#
loop_
_entity_poly.entity_id
_entity_poly.type
_entity_poly.pdbx_seq_one_letter_code
_entity_poly.pdbx_strand_id
1 'polypeptide(L)'
;MAAKPDFGASNKDLTDSLMSFLGGVARVLFWLGTLSAAFSFGMLVYYIYTFSVGSADAQQAADNLGLFNNLLLLGLLAGGLGAAFLWWGESVMTASLVGVALIVVLVPQYIPPLVGEPRNEIAINCYKVITTAGTVYAVFAALVLLIDIGIRARDRFVVGVKADQIKFGKGMVEEKDKQNVFMGKCWQLPYCRKFVRERCPIYHARRSCWRERVGCMCEEQVIRNAMEGKTIPKNVLAAAAFIPKNHKLTMAQKRNRCRQCVIYNEHQKHKYRLSLFVLNLGYLAFIAVMWGTLLDVAKSLLHRVETGVNSVTLAKTGLQAGLEASSFPFEAILLVAVLLVIFTYLLKTLEVVIFKFKI
;
A
#
# COMPACT_ATOMS: atom_id res chain seq x y z
N MET A 1 10.81 -51.43 -12.60
CA MET A 1 11.06 -49.98 -12.80
C MET A 1 11.43 -49.39 -11.45
N ALA A 2 12.71 -49.13 -11.22
CA ALA A 2 13.20 -48.55 -9.95
C ALA A 2 12.93 -47.04 -9.97
N ALA A 3 12.20 -46.54 -8.98
CA ALA A 3 11.94 -45.12 -8.79
C ALA A 3 13.26 -44.40 -8.49
N LYS A 4 13.61 -43.40 -9.31
CA LYS A 4 14.72 -42.50 -8.99
C LYS A 4 14.35 -41.71 -7.73
N PRO A 5 15.18 -41.72 -6.67
CA PRO A 5 14.96 -40.89 -5.50
C PRO A 5 15.01 -39.40 -5.89
N ASP A 6 13.95 -38.68 -5.52
CA ASP A 6 13.76 -37.26 -5.77
C ASP A 6 14.58 -36.44 -4.75
N PHE A 7 15.87 -36.27 -5.02
CA PHE A 7 16.79 -35.50 -4.17
C PHE A 7 16.59 -33.97 -4.26
N GLY A 8 15.56 -33.49 -4.96
CA GLY A 8 15.31 -32.06 -5.21
C GLY A 8 14.45 -31.34 -4.16
N ALA A 9 13.79 -32.05 -3.25
CA ALA A 9 12.84 -31.45 -2.31
C ALA A 9 13.52 -30.77 -1.10
N SER A 10 14.60 -31.35 -0.56
CA SER A 10 15.17 -30.93 0.73
C SER A 10 15.77 -29.52 0.75
N ASN A 11 16.29 -29.02 -0.38
CA ASN A 11 16.95 -27.71 -0.42
C ASN A 11 15.96 -26.54 -0.54
N LYS A 12 14.77 -26.77 -1.11
CA LYS A 12 13.74 -25.71 -1.23
C LYS A 12 13.10 -25.39 0.12
N ASP A 13 12.89 -26.41 0.94
CA ASP A 13 12.28 -26.24 2.26
C ASP A 13 13.18 -25.42 3.21
N LEU A 14 14.50 -25.59 3.11
CA LEU A 14 15.47 -24.81 3.88
C LEU A 14 15.51 -23.34 3.44
N THR A 15 15.50 -23.07 2.13
CA THR A 15 15.48 -21.69 1.63
C THR A 15 14.20 -20.96 2.01
N ASP A 16 13.05 -21.62 1.92
CA ASP A 16 11.76 -21.02 2.25
C ASP A 16 11.64 -20.75 3.76
N SER A 17 12.15 -21.68 4.60
CA SER A 17 12.21 -21.49 6.05
C SER A 17 13.13 -20.33 6.44
N LEU A 18 14.31 -20.24 5.82
CA LEU A 18 15.25 -19.14 6.05
C LEU A 18 14.65 -17.79 5.63
N MET A 19 14.03 -17.72 4.44
CA MET A 19 13.41 -16.48 3.95
C MET A 19 12.23 -16.03 4.82
N SER A 20 11.43 -16.98 5.32
CA SER A 20 10.35 -16.69 6.27
C SER A 20 10.89 -16.13 7.59
N PHE A 21 11.95 -16.75 8.13
CA PHE A 21 12.61 -16.28 9.35
C PHE A 21 13.21 -14.88 9.17
N LEU A 22 13.97 -14.66 8.09
CA LEU A 22 14.54 -13.34 7.75
C LEU A 22 13.44 -12.29 7.58
N GLY A 23 12.31 -12.64 6.94
CA GLY A 23 11.14 -11.77 6.85
C GLY A 23 10.55 -11.40 8.22
N GLY A 24 10.53 -12.34 9.16
CA GLY A 24 10.13 -12.09 10.54
C GLY A 24 11.07 -11.10 11.24
N VAL A 25 12.38 -11.36 11.18
CA VAL A 25 13.42 -10.49 11.77
C VAL A 25 13.36 -9.08 11.16
N ALA A 26 13.21 -8.96 9.84
CA ALA A 26 13.12 -7.69 9.15
C ALA A 26 11.90 -6.87 9.59
N ARG A 27 10.75 -7.51 9.85
CA ARG A 27 9.56 -6.82 10.40
C ARG A 27 9.80 -6.31 11.81
N VAL A 28 10.44 -7.11 12.67
CA VAL A 28 10.78 -6.69 14.03
C VAL A 28 11.76 -5.52 14.00
N LEU A 29 12.84 -5.62 13.21
CA LEU A 29 13.81 -4.53 13.02
C LEU A 29 13.15 -3.27 12.46
N PHE A 30 12.27 -3.40 11.47
CA PHE A 30 11.55 -2.28 10.89
C PHE A 30 10.70 -1.55 11.95
N TRP A 31 9.82 -2.28 12.65
CA TRP A 31 8.90 -1.66 13.61
C TRP A 31 9.62 -1.13 14.85
N LEU A 32 10.51 -1.93 15.44
CA LEU A 32 11.26 -1.53 16.63
C LEU A 32 12.22 -0.37 16.31
N GLY A 33 12.90 -0.43 15.15
CA GLY A 33 13.77 0.63 14.67
C GLY A 33 13.01 1.93 14.42
N THR A 34 11.87 1.85 13.72
CA THR A 34 11.04 3.03 13.45
C THR A 34 10.47 3.65 14.73
N LEU A 35 9.98 2.84 15.67
CA LEU A 35 9.43 3.33 16.94
C LEU A 35 10.51 3.96 17.82
N SER A 36 11.68 3.33 17.92
CA SER A 36 12.82 3.86 18.69
C SER A 36 13.37 5.16 18.08
N ALA A 37 13.48 5.22 16.75
CA ALA A 37 13.85 6.45 16.03
C ALA A 37 12.82 7.57 16.26
N ALA A 38 11.52 7.28 16.10
CA ALA A 38 10.46 8.26 16.31
C ALA A 38 10.44 8.79 17.75
N PHE A 39 10.59 7.90 18.73
CA PHE A 39 10.63 8.25 20.16
C PHE A 39 11.85 9.13 20.49
N SER A 40 13.05 8.67 20.13
CA SER A 40 14.29 9.43 20.38
C SER A 40 14.31 10.77 19.66
N PHE A 41 13.87 10.81 18.40
CA PHE A 41 13.71 12.05 17.65
C PHE A 41 12.74 13.01 18.34
N GLY A 42 11.57 12.53 18.77
CA GLY A 42 10.58 13.33 19.50
C GLY A 42 11.14 13.89 20.81
N MET A 43 11.88 13.09 21.57
CA MET A 43 12.54 13.54 22.82
C MET A 43 13.62 14.60 22.56
N LEU A 44 14.40 14.47 21.49
CA LEU A 44 15.41 15.47 21.12
C LEU A 44 14.76 16.79 20.68
N VAL A 45 13.68 16.74 19.91
CA VAL A 45 12.90 17.95 19.55
C VAL A 45 12.30 18.59 20.79
N TYR A 46 11.77 17.79 21.73
CA TYR A 46 11.28 18.28 23.01
C TYR A 46 12.38 18.94 23.87
N TYR A 47 13.60 18.40 23.88
CA TYR A 47 14.74 19.01 24.56
C TYR A 47 15.13 20.33 23.90
N ILE A 48 15.17 20.39 22.56
CA ILE A 48 15.42 21.64 21.84
C ILE A 48 14.41 22.71 22.27
N TYR A 49 13.11 22.37 22.31
CA TYR A 49 12.06 23.29 22.73
C TYR A 49 12.25 23.76 24.18
N THR A 50 12.32 22.82 25.12
CA THR A 50 12.39 23.10 26.55
C THR A 50 13.62 23.94 26.93
N PHE A 51 14.80 23.60 26.40
CA PHE A 51 16.05 24.30 26.71
C PHE A 51 16.25 25.59 25.92
N SER A 52 15.46 25.86 24.88
CA SER A 52 15.45 27.16 24.18
C SER A 52 14.66 28.22 24.97
N VAL A 53 13.66 27.82 25.75
CA VAL A 53 12.83 28.72 26.57
C VAL A 53 13.43 28.99 27.96
N GLY A 54 14.35 28.14 28.42
CA GLY A 54 15.10 28.30 29.67
C GLY A 54 14.57 27.41 30.80
N SER A 55 15.25 26.28 31.03
CA SER A 55 14.94 25.30 32.08
C SER A 55 16.13 25.05 33.00
N ALA A 56 15.87 24.62 34.25
CA ALA A 56 16.86 24.49 35.31
C ALA A 56 17.63 23.14 35.31
N ASP A 57 17.07 22.07 34.75
CA ASP A 57 17.62 20.71 34.86
C ASP A 57 18.53 20.32 33.69
N ALA A 58 19.58 21.11 33.48
CA ALA A 58 20.55 20.91 32.39
C ALA A 58 21.31 19.57 32.47
N GLN A 59 21.68 19.14 33.68
CA GLN A 59 22.57 17.99 33.86
C GLN A 59 21.92 16.67 33.41
N GLN A 60 20.67 16.42 33.82
CA GLN A 60 19.96 15.18 33.47
C GLN A 60 19.73 15.07 31.95
N ALA A 61 19.45 16.18 31.28
CA ALA A 61 19.28 16.19 29.84
C ALA A 61 20.59 15.92 29.10
N ALA A 62 21.73 16.41 29.61
CA ALA A 62 23.04 16.12 29.07
C ALA A 62 23.38 14.62 29.18
N ASP A 63 23.09 13.99 30.32
CA ASP A 63 23.33 12.55 30.52
C ASP A 63 22.49 11.67 29.58
N ASN A 64 21.24 12.05 29.33
CA ASN A 64 20.33 11.32 28.44
C ASN A 64 20.64 11.55 26.94
N LEU A 65 21.36 12.61 26.58
CA LEU A 65 21.62 12.98 25.19
C LEU A 65 22.42 11.90 24.45
N GLY A 66 23.39 11.27 25.12
CA GLY A 66 24.15 10.15 24.56
C GLY A 66 23.28 8.93 24.26
N LEU A 67 22.33 8.62 25.16
CA LEU A 67 21.38 7.52 24.97
C LEU A 67 20.47 7.80 23.77
N PHE A 68 19.89 9.01 23.66
CA PHE A 68 19.01 9.36 22.54
C PHE A 68 19.74 9.41 21.20
N ASN A 69 21.01 9.84 21.17
CA ASN A 69 21.82 9.79 19.95
C ASN A 69 21.99 8.35 19.45
N ASN A 70 22.41 7.43 20.34
CA ASN A 70 22.59 6.03 19.98
C ASN A 70 21.26 5.38 19.58
N LEU A 71 20.19 5.67 20.31
CA LEU A 71 18.86 5.13 20.03
C LEU A 71 18.30 5.63 18.69
N LEU A 72 18.51 6.91 18.36
CA LEU A 72 18.09 7.49 17.09
C LEU A 72 18.87 6.89 15.92
N LEU A 73 20.20 6.83 16.02
CA LEU A 73 21.06 6.29 14.98
C LEU A 73 20.76 4.81 14.72
N LEU A 74 20.74 3.98 15.77
CA LEU A 74 20.44 2.56 15.66
C LEU A 74 19.00 2.32 15.19
N GLY A 75 18.05 3.13 15.67
CA GLY A 75 16.65 3.06 15.26
C GLY A 75 16.48 3.36 13.77
N LEU A 76 17.09 4.44 13.28
CA LEU A 76 17.05 4.80 11.86
C LEU A 76 17.69 3.72 10.99
N LEU A 77 18.88 3.23 11.35
CA LEU A 77 19.56 2.18 10.58
C LEU A 77 18.80 0.85 10.61
N ALA A 78 18.29 0.42 11.76
CA ALA A 78 17.48 -0.80 11.88
C ALA A 78 16.15 -0.70 11.12
N GLY A 79 15.49 0.46 11.21
CA GLY A 79 14.28 0.78 10.47
C GLY A 79 14.53 0.77 8.96
N GLY A 80 15.60 1.43 8.51
CA GLY A 80 16.00 1.49 7.10
C GLY A 80 16.38 0.13 6.53
N LEU A 81 17.13 -0.70 7.27
CA LEU A 81 17.49 -2.06 6.86
C LEU A 81 16.27 -2.97 6.80
N GLY A 82 15.38 -2.90 7.80
CA GLY A 82 14.12 -3.65 7.80
C GLY A 82 13.23 -3.25 6.63
N ALA A 83 13.12 -1.94 6.35
CA ALA A 83 12.37 -1.42 5.21
C ALA A 83 12.97 -1.86 3.87
N ALA A 84 14.29 -1.77 3.72
CA ALA A 84 14.99 -2.19 2.52
C ALA A 84 14.74 -3.69 2.24
N PHE A 85 14.82 -4.54 3.25
CA PHE A 85 14.57 -5.97 3.09
C PHE A 85 13.10 -6.28 2.73
N LEU A 86 12.14 -5.64 3.40
CA LEU A 86 10.72 -5.96 3.23
C LEU A 86 10.14 -5.48 1.90
N TRP A 87 10.61 -4.34 1.40
CA TRP A 87 10.07 -3.71 0.20
C TRP A 87 11.07 -3.67 -0.96
N TRP A 88 12.06 -4.57 -0.95
CA TRP A 88 13.07 -4.64 -2.01
C TRP A 88 12.41 -4.82 -3.39
N GLY A 89 12.76 -3.93 -4.33
CA GLY A 89 12.21 -3.91 -5.69
C GLY A 89 10.93 -3.08 -5.85
N GLU A 90 10.26 -2.67 -4.79
CA GLU A 90 9.15 -1.71 -4.87
C GLU A 90 9.69 -0.28 -4.99
N SER A 91 9.08 0.55 -5.84
CA SER A 91 9.51 1.96 -5.99
C SER A 91 9.22 2.80 -4.74
N VAL A 92 8.33 2.33 -3.87
CA VAL A 92 7.97 3.01 -2.62
C VAL A 92 9.11 2.93 -1.60
N MET A 93 9.96 1.90 -1.66
CA MET A 93 11.08 1.70 -0.74
C MET A 93 12.09 2.83 -0.83
N THR A 94 12.63 3.11 -2.01
CA THR A 94 13.67 4.13 -2.17
C THR A 94 13.12 5.53 -1.87
N ALA A 95 11.89 5.81 -2.30
CA ALA A 95 11.21 7.07 -2.01
C ALA A 95 11.01 7.30 -0.50
N SER A 96 10.62 6.26 0.26
CA SER A 96 10.39 6.39 1.70
C SER A 96 11.70 6.56 2.48
N LEU A 97 12.75 5.82 2.14
CA LEU A 97 14.08 5.97 2.77
C LEU A 97 14.65 7.38 2.56
N VAL A 98 14.63 7.87 1.31
CA VAL A 98 15.08 9.23 0.97
C VAL A 98 14.20 10.29 1.64
N GLY A 99 12.88 10.08 1.68
CA GLY A 99 11.95 11.00 2.36
C GLY A 99 12.24 11.14 3.86
N VAL A 100 12.47 10.02 4.56
CA VAL A 100 12.84 10.05 5.98
C VAL A 100 14.20 10.72 6.18
N ALA A 101 15.19 10.41 5.35
CA ALA A 101 16.50 11.07 5.41
C ALA A 101 16.39 12.59 5.22
N LEU A 102 15.59 13.03 4.24
CA LEU A 102 15.34 14.43 3.97
C LEU A 102 14.69 15.12 5.17
N ILE A 103 13.67 14.51 5.77
CA ILE A 103 13.00 15.05 6.96
C ILE A 103 14.01 15.26 8.09
N VAL A 104 14.78 14.22 8.46
CA VAL A 104 15.69 14.31 9.61
C VAL A 104 16.83 15.32 9.37
N VAL A 105 17.37 15.40 8.15
CA VAL A 105 18.44 16.35 7.80
C VAL A 105 17.94 17.80 7.75
N LEU A 106 16.70 18.02 7.31
CA LEU A 106 16.14 19.36 7.19
C LEU A 106 15.60 19.91 8.51
N VAL A 107 15.23 19.05 9.46
CA VAL A 107 14.68 19.46 10.76
C VAL A 107 15.52 20.54 11.48
N PRO A 108 16.85 20.43 11.60
CA PRO A 108 17.70 21.48 12.20
C PRO A 108 17.60 22.85 11.51
N GLN A 109 17.21 22.91 10.23
CA GLN A 109 17.04 24.16 9.50
C GLN A 109 15.65 24.78 9.72
N TYR A 110 14.62 23.95 9.96
CA TYR A 110 13.24 24.41 10.10
C TYR A 110 12.79 24.66 11.54
N ILE A 111 13.42 24.05 12.55
CA ILE A 111 13.04 24.27 13.96
C ILE A 111 13.45 25.66 14.50
N PRO A 112 14.66 26.21 14.26
CA PRO A 112 15.07 27.47 14.86
C PRO A 112 14.10 28.65 14.57
N PRO A 113 13.56 28.81 13.36
CA PRO A 113 12.52 29.83 13.10
C PRO A 113 11.22 29.64 13.90
N LEU A 114 10.90 28.41 14.33
CA LEU A 114 9.66 28.09 15.07
C LEU A 114 9.82 28.26 16.58
N VAL A 115 11.00 27.94 17.10
CA VAL A 115 11.27 27.81 18.56
C VAL A 115 12.17 28.92 19.09
N GLY A 116 12.88 29.62 18.20
CA GLY A 116 13.92 30.58 18.54
C GLY A 116 15.31 29.97 18.42
N GLU A 117 16.32 30.86 18.34
CA GLU A 117 17.72 30.45 18.26
C GLU A 117 18.18 29.76 19.57
N PRO A 118 18.85 28.60 19.49
CA PRO A 118 19.29 27.88 20.67
C PRO A 118 20.37 28.69 21.42
N ARG A 119 20.06 29.10 22.65
CA ARG A 119 21.01 29.80 23.54
C ARG A 119 21.73 28.86 24.51
N ASN A 120 21.17 27.68 24.75
CA ASN A 120 21.69 26.69 25.68
C ASN A 120 22.52 25.63 24.93
N GLU A 121 23.65 25.23 25.51
CA GLU A 121 24.55 24.20 24.97
C GLU A 121 23.83 22.88 24.71
N ILE A 122 22.85 22.50 25.55
CA ILE A 122 22.07 21.27 25.38
C ILE A 122 21.25 21.31 24.09
N ALA A 123 20.57 22.42 23.82
CA ALA A 123 19.78 22.58 22.59
C ALA A 123 20.68 22.51 21.36
N ILE A 124 21.86 23.16 21.39
CA ILE A 124 22.87 23.09 20.33
C ILE A 124 23.33 21.64 20.12
N ASN A 125 23.58 20.89 21.19
CA ASN A 125 24.01 19.49 21.10
C ASN A 125 22.90 18.58 20.56
N CYS A 126 21.62 18.83 20.89
CA CYS A 126 20.50 18.11 20.30
C CYS A 126 20.41 18.33 18.77
N TYR A 127 20.60 19.57 18.29
CA TYR A 127 20.66 19.84 16.85
C TYR A 127 21.80 19.08 16.16
N LYS A 128 22.99 19.04 16.79
CA LYS A 128 24.13 18.28 16.27
C LYS A 128 23.83 16.79 16.20
N VAL A 129 23.18 16.21 17.22
CA VAL A 129 22.77 14.81 17.25
C VAL A 129 21.81 14.50 16.10
N ILE A 130 20.74 15.29 15.93
CA ILE A 130 19.77 15.10 14.84
C ILE A 130 20.46 15.19 13.48
N THR A 131 21.32 16.19 13.27
CA THR A 131 22.05 16.39 12.02
C THR A 131 22.98 15.21 11.72
N THR A 132 23.70 14.73 12.74
CA THR A 132 24.64 13.60 12.59
C THR A 132 23.89 12.30 12.26
N ALA A 133 22.81 12.00 12.99
CA ALA A 133 22.01 10.82 12.70
C ALA A 133 21.34 10.90 11.32
N GLY A 134 20.80 12.06 10.96
CA GLY A 134 20.19 12.32 9.66
C GLY A 134 21.18 12.17 8.50
N THR A 135 22.39 12.71 8.63
CA THR A 135 23.43 12.61 7.58
C THR A 135 23.91 11.17 7.39
N VAL A 136 24.15 10.42 8.48
CA VAL A 136 24.50 8.98 8.39
C VAL A 136 23.38 8.20 7.70
N TYR A 137 22.13 8.45 8.06
CA TYR A 137 20.99 7.79 7.44
C TYR A 137 20.79 8.20 5.97
N ALA A 138 21.05 9.46 5.61
CA ALA A 138 21.02 9.94 4.23
C ALA A 138 22.05 9.23 3.34
N VAL A 139 23.27 9.01 3.85
CA VAL A 139 24.29 8.21 3.15
C VAL A 139 23.81 6.78 2.94
N PHE A 140 23.25 6.16 3.98
CA PHE A 140 22.65 4.82 3.86
C PHE A 140 21.53 4.77 2.80
N ALA A 141 20.58 5.71 2.84
CA ALA A 141 19.49 5.79 1.87
C ALA A 141 20.00 6.01 0.43
N ALA A 142 21.03 6.85 0.25
CA ALA A 142 21.66 7.08 -1.04
C ALA A 142 22.33 5.81 -1.59
N LEU A 143 23.03 5.03 -0.75
CA LEU A 143 23.62 3.75 -1.15
C LEU A 143 22.55 2.75 -1.60
N VAL A 144 21.47 2.61 -0.84
CA VAL A 144 20.35 1.71 -1.20
C VAL A 144 19.72 2.14 -2.52
N LEU A 145 19.50 3.44 -2.74
CA LEU A 145 18.98 4.00 -3.99
C LEU A 145 19.89 3.68 -5.18
N LEU A 146 21.20 3.85 -5.04
CA LEU A 146 22.17 3.55 -6.10
C LEU A 146 22.15 2.05 -6.47
N ILE A 147 22.06 1.16 -5.48
CA ILE A 147 21.95 -0.29 -5.70
C ILE A 147 20.65 -0.63 -6.44
N ASP A 148 19.50 -0.09 -6.01
CA ASP A 148 18.20 -0.33 -6.66
C ASP A 148 18.19 0.17 -8.12
N ILE A 149 18.73 1.37 -8.38
CA ILE A 149 18.89 1.89 -9.75
C ILE A 149 19.77 0.95 -10.58
N GLY A 150 20.88 0.48 -10.03
CA GLY A 150 21.80 -0.44 -10.71
C GLY A 150 21.14 -1.76 -11.11
N ILE A 151 20.35 -2.36 -10.21
CA ILE A 151 19.60 -3.60 -10.48
C ILE A 151 18.55 -3.37 -11.56
N ARG A 152 17.73 -2.31 -11.43
CA ARG A 152 16.68 -1.98 -12.43
C ARG A 152 17.26 -1.68 -13.80
N ALA A 153 18.39 -0.98 -13.86
CA ALA A 153 19.09 -0.72 -15.10
C ALA A 153 19.51 -2.03 -15.77
N ARG A 154 20.15 -2.94 -15.00
CA ARG A 154 20.55 -4.27 -15.48
C ARG A 154 19.35 -5.07 -16.00
N ASP A 155 18.26 -5.14 -15.25
CA ASP A 155 17.08 -5.92 -15.64
C ASP A 155 16.44 -5.37 -16.92
N ARG A 156 16.41 -4.03 -17.07
CA ARG A 156 15.92 -3.38 -18.28
C ARG A 156 16.80 -3.70 -19.49
N PHE A 157 18.12 -3.76 -19.33
CA PHE A 157 19.03 -4.15 -20.41
C PHE A 157 18.86 -5.63 -20.81
N VAL A 158 18.66 -6.54 -19.85
CA VAL A 158 18.56 -7.99 -20.14
C VAL A 158 17.19 -8.39 -20.68
N VAL A 159 16.11 -7.87 -20.09
CA VAL A 159 14.74 -8.30 -20.38
C VAL A 159 14.05 -7.36 -21.37
N GLY A 160 14.27 -6.05 -21.26
CA GLY A 160 13.62 -5.05 -22.12
C GLY A 160 13.96 -5.25 -23.60
N VAL A 161 15.24 -5.52 -23.90
CA VAL A 161 15.69 -5.78 -25.28
C VAL A 161 15.04 -7.01 -25.89
N LYS A 162 14.73 -8.04 -25.09
CA LYS A 162 14.05 -9.26 -25.57
C LYS A 162 12.56 -9.06 -25.78
N ALA A 163 11.90 -8.25 -24.95
CA ALA A 163 10.48 -7.96 -25.07
C ALA A 163 10.19 -7.11 -26.33
N ASP A 164 11.06 -6.14 -26.65
CA ASP A 164 10.93 -5.29 -27.83
C ASP A 164 11.20 -6.05 -29.16
N GLN A 165 11.80 -7.24 -29.09
CA GLN A 165 12.11 -8.08 -30.25
C GLN A 165 11.03 -9.12 -30.60
N ILE A 166 9.94 -9.23 -29.82
CA ILE A 166 8.84 -10.16 -30.14
C ILE A 166 7.97 -9.55 -31.24
N LYS A 167 8.40 -9.67 -32.50
CA LYS A 167 7.56 -9.39 -33.66
C LYS A 167 6.52 -10.52 -33.80
N PHE A 168 5.23 -10.18 -33.78
CA PHE A 168 4.16 -11.13 -34.09
C PHE A 168 4.41 -11.74 -35.50
N GLY A 169 4.29 -13.06 -35.62
CA GLY A 169 4.66 -13.79 -36.83
C GLY A 169 4.00 -13.26 -38.11
N LYS A 170 4.72 -13.33 -39.25
CA LYS A 170 4.24 -12.92 -40.58
C LYS A 170 2.84 -13.52 -40.85
N GLY A 171 1.86 -12.66 -41.12
CA GLY A 171 0.49 -13.04 -41.50
C GLY A 171 -0.58 -12.82 -40.43
N MET A 172 -0.21 -12.44 -39.20
CA MET A 172 -1.17 -12.01 -38.19
C MET A 172 -1.54 -10.55 -38.43
N VAL A 173 -2.73 -10.30 -38.96
CA VAL A 173 -3.32 -8.96 -38.98
C VAL A 173 -3.56 -8.56 -37.52
N GLU A 174 -2.83 -7.56 -37.03
CA GLU A 174 -3.10 -6.96 -35.72
C GLU A 174 -4.54 -6.44 -35.73
N GLU A 175 -5.42 -7.13 -35.01
CA GLU A 175 -6.76 -6.63 -34.78
C GLU A 175 -6.63 -5.37 -33.92
N LYS A 176 -7.41 -4.32 -34.25
CA LYS A 176 -7.55 -3.17 -33.34
C LYS A 176 -8.03 -3.69 -32.00
N ASP A 177 -7.16 -3.63 -31.00
CA ASP A 177 -7.51 -3.98 -29.64
C ASP A 177 -8.72 -3.15 -29.22
N LYS A 178 -9.79 -3.84 -28.83
CA LYS A 178 -10.97 -3.16 -28.32
C LYS A 178 -10.62 -2.55 -26.98
N GLN A 179 -10.83 -1.24 -26.86
CA GLN A 179 -10.69 -0.54 -25.59
C GLN A 179 -11.66 -1.12 -24.56
N ASN A 180 -11.16 -1.33 -23.34
CA ASN A 180 -11.92 -1.86 -22.23
C ASN A 180 -13.00 -0.83 -21.81
N VAL A 181 -14.23 -1.04 -22.26
CA VAL A 181 -15.37 -0.18 -21.90
C VAL A 181 -15.76 -0.44 -20.45
N PHE A 182 -15.89 0.62 -19.65
CA PHE A 182 -16.30 0.55 -18.25
C PHE A 182 -17.68 -0.12 -18.11
N MET A 183 -17.73 -1.23 -17.37
CA MET A 183 -18.90 -2.12 -17.24
C MET A 183 -19.51 -2.58 -18.58
N GLY A 184 -18.67 -2.68 -19.62
CA GLY A 184 -19.06 -3.13 -20.94
C GLY A 184 -19.48 -4.60 -20.98
N LYS A 185 -20.29 -4.96 -21.97
CA LYS A 185 -20.65 -6.35 -22.28
C LYS A 185 -19.39 -7.17 -22.60
N CYS A 186 -19.46 -8.49 -22.49
CA CYS A 186 -18.26 -9.35 -22.64
C CYS A 186 -17.53 -9.17 -23.98
N TRP A 187 -18.22 -8.80 -25.07
CA TRP A 187 -17.62 -8.51 -26.38
C TRP A 187 -17.03 -7.11 -26.55
N GLN A 188 -17.22 -6.23 -25.57
CA GLN A 188 -16.58 -4.92 -25.46
C GLN A 188 -15.28 -5.01 -24.64
N LEU A 189 -15.00 -6.17 -24.04
CA LEU A 189 -13.74 -6.45 -23.34
C LEU A 189 -12.72 -7.10 -24.28
N PRO A 190 -11.41 -6.96 -24.01
CA PRO A 190 -10.34 -7.52 -24.86
C PRO A 190 -10.32 -9.05 -24.89
N TYR A 191 -11.02 -9.73 -23.96
CA TYR A 191 -11.04 -11.20 -23.89
C TYR A 191 -11.93 -11.86 -24.96
N CYS A 192 -12.80 -11.11 -25.64
CA CYS A 192 -13.70 -11.66 -26.64
C CYS A 192 -13.05 -11.68 -28.03
N ARG A 193 -12.46 -12.83 -28.37
CA ARG A 193 -11.84 -13.08 -29.68
C ARG A 193 -12.88 -13.15 -30.80
N LYS A 194 -12.51 -12.71 -32.01
CA LYS A 194 -13.40 -12.64 -33.18
C LYS A 194 -14.03 -14.00 -33.53
N PHE A 195 -13.25 -15.07 -33.57
CA PHE A 195 -13.76 -16.42 -33.91
C PHE A 195 -14.84 -16.90 -32.93
N VAL A 196 -14.69 -16.62 -31.63
CA VAL A 196 -15.71 -16.94 -30.62
C VAL A 196 -16.93 -16.07 -30.84
N ARG A 197 -16.73 -14.76 -31.09
CA ARG A 197 -17.80 -13.77 -31.23
C ARG A 197 -18.75 -14.10 -32.39
N GLU A 198 -18.21 -14.47 -33.55
CA GLU A 198 -19.00 -14.83 -34.73
C GLU A 198 -19.91 -16.02 -34.49
N ARG A 199 -19.53 -16.92 -33.59
CA ARG A 199 -20.28 -18.13 -33.24
C ARG A 199 -20.92 -18.09 -31.85
N CYS A 200 -20.91 -16.95 -31.16
CA CYS A 200 -21.39 -16.85 -29.79
C CYS A 200 -22.90 -16.54 -29.75
N PRO A 201 -23.75 -17.38 -29.13
CA PRO A 201 -25.19 -17.12 -29.06
C PRO A 201 -25.51 -15.89 -28.21
N ILE A 202 -24.70 -15.64 -27.18
CA ILE A 202 -24.88 -14.50 -26.26
C ILE A 202 -24.59 -13.17 -26.96
N TYR A 203 -23.59 -13.14 -27.84
CA TYR A 203 -23.26 -11.97 -28.65
C TYR A 203 -24.40 -11.62 -29.60
N HIS A 204 -24.88 -12.59 -30.37
CA HIS A 204 -25.98 -12.39 -31.32
C HIS A 204 -27.32 -12.09 -30.62
N ALA A 205 -27.55 -12.68 -29.44
CA ALA A 205 -28.69 -12.35 -28.59
C ALA A 205 -28.56 -11.00 -27.85
N ARG A 206 -27.41 -10.31 -27.95
CA ARG A 206 -27.10 -9.03 -27.28
C ARG A 206 -27.29 -9.03 -25.74
N ARG A 207 -27.23 -10.21 -25.10
CA ARG A 207 -27.33 -10.40 -23.63
C ARG A 207 -25.95 -10.44 -22.98
N SER A 208 -25.86 -10.30 -21.66
CA SER A 208 -24.57 -10.42 -20.97
C SER A 208 -24.35 -11.82 -20.39
N CYS A 209 -23.16 -12.37 -20.63
CA CYS A 209 -22.81 -13.74 -20.23
C CYS A 209 -22.89 -13.97 -18.72
N TRP A 210 -22.59 -12.95 -17.90
CA TRP A 210 -22.65 -13.06 -16.44
C TRP A 210 -24.08 -13.03 -15.88
N ARG A 211 -25.03 -12.38 -16.58
CA ARG A 211 -26.45 -12.40 -16.20
C ARG A 211 -27.08 -13.75 -16.51
N GLU A 212 -26.78 -14.29 -17.70
CA GLU A 212 -27.19 -15.64 -18.11
C GLU A 212 -26.43 -16.75 -17.37
N ARG A 213 -25.31 -16.42 -16.71
CA ARG A 213 -24.38 -17.35 -16.03
C ARG A 213 -23.85 -18.44 -16.97
N VAL A 214 -23.70 -18.10 -18.24
CA VAL A 214 -23.23 -18.96 -19.31
C VAL A 214 -22.31 -18.10 -20.19
N GLY A 215 -21.09 -18.53 -20.43
CA GLY A 215 -20.10 -17.75 -21.18
C GLY A 215 -18.93 -18.60 -21.64
N CYS A 216 -18.19 -18.13 -22.64
CA CYS A 216 -17.09 -18.88 -23.26
C CYS A 216 -15.95 -19.28 -22.32
N MET A 217 -15.81 -18.60 -21.18
CA MET A 217 -14.77 -18.86 -20.17
C MET A 217 -15.30 -19.59 -18.92
N CYS A 218 -16.61 -19.82 -18.82
CA CYS A 218 -17.23 -20.49 -17.65
C CYS A 218 -18.17 -21.64 -18.00
N GLU A 219 -18.53 -21.80 -19.27
CA GLU A 219 -19.32 -22.92 -19.80
C GLU A 219 -18.61 -23.48 -21.05
N GLU A 220 -18.16 -24.72 -20.94
CA GLU A 220 -17.32 -25.40 -21.94
C GLU A 220 -18.09 -25.62 -23.26
N GLN A 221 -19.42 -25.77 -23.20
CA GLN A 221 -20.25 -25.95 -24.40
C GLN A 221 -20.20 -24.73 -25.33
N VAL A 222 -20.04 -23.51 -24.80
CA VAL A 222 -20.00 -22.29 -25.63
C VAL A 222 -18.73 -22.26 -26.49
N ILE A 223 -17.58 -22.64 -25.93
CA ILE A 223 -16.32 -22.64 -26.67
C ILE A 223 -16.24 -23.85 -27.62
N ARG A 224 -16.75 -25.00 -27.19
CA ARG A 224 -16.84 -26.20 -28.02
C ARG A 224 -17.68 -25.96 -29.28
N ASN A 225 -18.87 -25.36 -29.15
CA ASN A 225 -19.72 -25.01 -30.30
C ASN A 225 -19.03 -24.03 -31.27
N ALA A 226 -18.20 -23.11 -30.74
CA ALA A 226 -17.44 -22.19 -31.56
C ALA A 226 -16.31 -22.89 -32.33
N MET A 227 -15.61 -23.83 -31.68
CA MET A 227 -14.54 -24.64 -32.30
C MET A 227 -15.09 -25.63 -33.34
N GLU A 228 -16.25 -26.23 -33.09
CA GLU A 228 -16.94 -27.13 -34.01
C GLU A 228 -17.59 -26.38 -35.20
N GLY A 229 -17.51 -25.05 -35.23
CA GLY A 229 -18.04 -24.26 -36.34
C GLY A 229 -19.56 -24.27 -36.44
N LYS A 230 -20.28 -24.48 -35.33
CA LYS A 230 -21.75 -24.46 -35.31
C LYS A 230 -22.25 -23.07 -35.74
N THR A 231 -23.14 -23.02 -36.72
CA THR A 231 -23.70 -21.75 -37.22
C THR A 231 -24.82 -21.30 -36.29
N ILE A 232 -24.76 -20.03 -35.87
CA ILE A 232 -25.80 -19.42 -35.02
C ILE A 232 -26.54 -18.36 -35.84
N PRO A 233 -27.89 -18.35 -35.82
CA PRO A 233 -28.65 -17.32 -36.52
C PRO A 233 -28.35 -15.93 -35.95
N LYS A 234 -28.27 -14.92 -36.81
CA LYS A 234 -28.02 -13.51 -36.42
C LYS A 234 -29.25 -12.85 -35.77
N ASN A 235 -30.42 -13.46 -35.90
CA ASN A 235 -31.67 -12.97 -35.30
C ASN A 235 -31.62 -13.11 -33.77
N VAL A 236 -31.86 -12.00 -33.05
CA VAL A 236 -31.71 -11.91 -31.58
C VAL A 236 -32.54 -12.95 -30.82
N LEU A 237 -33.81 -13.13 -31.20
CA LEU A 237 -34.72 -14.09 -30.56
C LEU A 237 -34.30 -15.55 -30.85
N ALA A 238 -33.96 -15.83 -32.10
CA ALA A 238 -33.49 -17.16 -32.50
C ALA A 238 -32.18 -17.50 -31.77
N ALA A 239 -31.22 -16.58 -31.73
CA ALA A 239 -29.92 -16.76 -31.05
C ALA A 239 -30.06 -17.05 -29.54
N ALA A 240 -31.07 -16.46 -28.89
CA ALA A 240 -31.32 -16.70 -27.46
C ALA A 240 -31.72 -18.16 -27.17
N ALA A 241 -32.39 -18.85 -28.11
CA ALA A 241 -32.72 -20.26 -27.99
C ALA A 241 -31.48 -21.18 -28.07
N PHE A 242 -30.39 -20.71 -28.69
CA PHE A 242 -29.12 -21.44 -28.78
C PHE A 242 -28.19 -21.22 -27.58
N ILE A 243 -28.62 -20.48 -26.55
CA ILE A 243 -27.83 -20.33 -25.31
C ILE A 243 -27.87 -21.67 -24.56
N PRO A 244 -26.71 -22.33 -24.34
CA PRO A 244 -26.69 -23.65 -23.72
C PRO A 244 -27.18 -23.57 -22.27
N LYS A 245 -28.09 -24.49 -21.90
CA LYS A 245 -28.57 -24.67 -20.53
C LYS A 245 -27.95 -25.93 -19.95
N ASN A 246 -26.93 -25.76 -19.11
CA ASN A 246 -26.33 -26.90 -18.42
C ASN A 246 -27.24 -27.35 -17.27
N HIS A 247 -27.91 -28.48 -17.41
CA HIS A 247 -28.79 -29.03 -16.36
C HIS A 247 -28.04 -29.84 -15.29
N LYS A 248 -26.73 -30.10 -15.49
CA LYS A 248 -25.92 -30.90 -14.55
C LYS A 248 -25.44 -30.11 -13.32
N LEU A 249 -25.40 -28.78 -13.42
CA LEU A 249 -24.89 -27.90 -12.37
C LEU A 249 -26.01 -27.10 -11.73
N THR A 250 -25.98 -27.00 -10.40
CA THR A 250 -26.90 -26.14 -9.65
C THR A 250 -26.62 -24.67 -9.94
N MET A 251 -27.61 -23.80 -9.69
CA MET A 251 -27.46 -22.35 -9.89
C MET A 251 -26.37 -21.72 -9.01
N ALA A 252 -26.08 -22.32 -7.85
CA ALA A 252 -24.99 -21.92 -6.98
C ALA A 252 -23.63 -22.30 -7.57
N GLN A 253 -23.49 -23.53 -8.09
CA GLN A 253 -22.26 -23.97 -8.76
C GLN A 253 -21.96 -23.13 -10.01
N LYS A 254 -22.97 -22.82 -10.83
CA LYS A 254 -22.81 -21.90 -11.98
C LYS A 254 -22.34 -20.51 -11.55
N ARG A 255 -22.88 -19.99 -10.45
CA ARG A 255 -22.44 -18.71 -9.89
C ARG A 255 -20.98 -18.76 -9.45
N ASN A 256 -20.54 -19.84 -8.83
CA ASN A 256 -19.14 -20.02 -8.42
C ASN A 256 -18.19 -20.10 -9.61
N ARG A 257 -18.55 -20.82 -10.69
CA ARG A 257 -17.77 -20.80 -11.95
C ARG A 257 -17.71 -19.40 -12.56
N CYS A 258 -18.83 -18.69 -12.61
CA CYS A 258 -18.87 -17.30 -13.10
C CYS A 258 -17.97 -16.40 -12.25
N ARG A 259 -17.94 -16.57 -10.92
CA ARG A 259 -17.03 -15.84 -10.03
C ARG A 259 -15.55 -16.09 -10.36
N GLN A 260 -15.19 -17.26 -10.86
CA GLN A 260 -13.80 -17.58 -11.25
C GLN A 260 -13.44 -17.10 -12.67
N CYS A 261 -14.43 -16.68 -13.46
CA CYS A 261 -14.23 -16.22 -14.84
C CYS A 261 -13.47 -14.89 -14.91
N VAL A 262 -12.49 -14.80 -15.82
CA VAL A 262 -11.70 -13.58 -16.08
C VAL A 262 -12.60 -12.38 -16.42
N ILE A 263 -13.62 -12.59 -17.26
CA ILE A 263 -14.56 -11.54 -17.65
C ILE A 263 -15.32 -10.98 -16.43
N TYR A 264 -15.71 -11.85 -15.50
CA TYR A 264 -16.41 -11.43 -14.29
C TYR A 264 -15.48 -10.67 -13.35
N ASN A 265 -14.23 -11.13 -13.18
CA ASN A 265 -13.23 -10.44 -12.36
C ASN A 265 -12.90 -9.05 -12.91
N GLU A 266 -12.92 -8.84 -14.22
CA GLU A 266 -12.76 -7.51 -14.82
C GLU A 266 -13.92 -6.56 -14.50
N HIS A 267 -15.15 -7.07 -14.47
CA HIS A 267 -16.27 -6.28 -13.97
C HIS A 267 -16.12 -5.93 -12.49
N GLN A 268 -15.57 -6.84 -11.68
CA GLN A 268 -15.25 -6.55 -10.29
C GLN A 268 -14.17 -5.47 -10.16
N LYS A 269 -13.17 -5.44 -11.06
CA LYS A 269 -12.20 -4.34 -11.13
C LYS A 269 -12.86 -3.01 -11.51
N HIS A 270 -13.80 -3.01 -12.46
CA HIS A 270 -14.57 -1.80 -12.80
C HIS A 270 -15.40 -1.31 -11.62
N LYS A 271 -16.15 -2.21 -10.96
CA LYS A 271 -16.87 -1.89 -9.72
C LYS A 271 -15.92 -1.29 -8.68
N TYR A 272 -14.77 -1.93 -8.44
CA TYR A 272 -13.77 -1.44 -7.49
C TYR A 272 -13.29 -0.03 -7.83
N ARG A 273 -12.96 0.26 -9.09
CA ARG A 273 -12.53 1.61 -9.51
C ARG A 273 -13.59 2.67 -9.25
N LEU A 274 -14.85 2.37 -9.55
CA LEU A 274 -15.96 3.30 -9.29
C LEU A 274 -16.22 3.46 -7.79
N SER A 275 -16.25 2.36 -7.04
CA SER A 275 -16.44 2.42 -5.59
C SER A 275 -15.29 3.12 -4.90
N LEU A 276 -14.05 2.99 -5.40
CA LEU A 276 -12.90 3.72 -4.90
C LEU A 276 -13.06 5.22 -5.14
N PHE A 277 -13.52 5.64 -6.32
CA PHE A 277 -13.81 7.05 -6.59
C PHE A 277 -14.89 7.60 -5.65
N VAL A 278 -16.00 6.87 -5.48
CA VAL A 278 -17.09 7.24 -4.57
C VAL A 278 -16.62 7.30 -3.12
N LEU A 279 -15.80 6.33 -2.68
CA LEU A 279 -15.26 6.29 -1.33
C LEU A 279 -14.32 7.48 -1.07
N ASN A 280 -13.44 7.82 -2.02
CA ASN A 280 -12.55 8.98 -1.89
C ASN A 280 -13.34 10.28 -1.76
N LEU A 281 -14.32 10.51 -2.65
CA LEU A 281 -15.16 11.71 -2.59
C LEU A 281 -15.98 11.77 -1.30
N GLY A 282 -16.61 10.65 -0.91
CA GLY A 282 -17.40 10.57 0.31
C GLY A 282 -16.55 10.80 1.57
N TYR A 283 -15.33 10.28 1.60
CA TYR A 283 -14.39 10.46 2.71
C TYR A 283 -13.91 11.91 2.81
N LEU A 284 -13.54 12.55 1.69
CA LEU A 284 -13.16 13.97 1.68
C LEU A 284 -14.32 14.88 2.10
N ALA A 285 -15.53 14.62 1.60
CA ALA A 285 -16.73 15.36 2.00
C ALA A 285 -17.03 15.17 3.50
N PHE A 286 -16.89 13.95 4.01
CA PHE A 286 -17.04 13.66 5.44
C PHE A 286 -16.04 14.46 6.29
N ILE A 287 -14.76 14.47 5.93
CA ILE A 287 -13.74 15.27 6.63
C ILE A 287 -14.10 16.76 6.57
N ALA A 288 -14.43 17.29 5.40
CA ALA A 288 -14.72 18.71 5.24
C ALA A 288 -15.90 19.18 6.10
N VAL A 289 -16.95 18.35 6.22
CA VAL A 289 -18.14 18.67 7.03
C VAL A 289 -17.91 18.43 8.52
N MET A 290 -17.21 17.35 8.89
CA MET A 290 -17.06 16.93 10.28
C MET A 290 -15.77 17.41 10.94
N TRP A 291 -14.95 18.21 10.26
CA TRP A 291 -13.62 18.61 10.74
C TRP A 291 -13.65 19.22 12.14
N GLY A 292 -14.54 20.20 12.38
CA GLY A 292 -14.68 20.86 13.68
C GLY A 292 -15.04 19.87 14.79
N THR A 293 -16.10 19.09 14.60
CA THR A 293 -16.55 18.07 15.56
C THR A 293 -15.47 17.03 15.84
N LEU A 294 -14.74 16.58 14.81
CA LEU A 294 -13.66 15.61 14.96
C LEU A 294 -12.49 16.18 15.78
N LEU A 295 -12.18 17.46 15.59
CA LEU A 295 -11.13 18.17 16.31
C LEU A 295 -11.51 18.33 17.79
N ASP A 296 -12.76 18.68 18.09
CA ASP A 296 -13.26 18.78 19.47
C ASP A 296 -13.25 17.42 20.18
N VAL A 297 -13.59 16.35 19.48
CA VAL A 297 -13.49 14.98 19.99
C VAL A 297 -12.03 14.60 20.26
N ALA A 298 -11.11 14.92 19.33
CA ALA A 298 -9.69 14.66 19.51
C ALA A 298 -9.12 15.40 20.73
N LYS A 299 -9.45 16.68 20.91
CA LYS A 299 -9.10 17.48 22.10
C LYS A 299 -9.65 16.86 23.38
N SER A 300 -10.91 16.46 23.37
CA SER A 300 -11.55 15.82 24.52
C SER A 300 -10.88 14.50 24.91
N LEU A 301 -10.45 13.70 23.92
CA LEU A 301 -9.71 12.46 24.17
C LEU A 301 -8.30 12.75 24.72
N LEU A 302 -7.60 13.73 24.16
CA LEU A 302 -6.28 14.13 24.65
C LEU A 302 -6.34 14.60 26.11
N HIS A 303 -7.30 15.45 26.48
CA HIS A 303 -7.48 15.86 27.88
C HIS A 303 -7.79 14.69 28.82
N ARG A 304 -8.54 13.67 28.37
CA ARG A 304 -8.78 12.45 29.16
C ARG A 304 -7.51 11.63 29.35
N VAL A 305 -6.71 11.48 28.29
CA VAL A 305 -5.41 10.80 28.36
C VAL A 305 -4.48 11.56 29.30
N GLU A 306 -4.41 12.89 29.18
CA GLU A 306 -3.60 13.75 30.04
C GLU A 306 -4.03 13.65 31.51
N THR A 307 -5.34 13.73 31.80
CA THR A 307 -5.85 13.57 33.17
C THR A 307 -5.51 12.19 33.74
N GLY A 308 -5.62 11.15 32.91
CA GLY A 308 -5.20 9.79 33.25
C GLY A 308 -3.71 9.69 33.55
N VAL A 309 -2.86 10.21 32.66
CA VAL A 309 -1.41 10.23 32.83
C VAL A 309 -1.04 11.02 34.08
N ASN A 310 -1.57 12.23 34.28
CA ASN A 310 -1.30 13.07 35.46
C ASN A 310 -1.79 12.44 36.77
N SER A 311 -2.81 11.58 36.75
CA SER A 311 -3.19 10.80 37.93
C SER A 311 -2.20 9.70 38.28
N VAL A 312 -1.38 9.27 37.33
CA VAL A 312 -0.38 8.20 37.47
C VAL A 312 1.04 8.78 37.62
N THR A 313 1.35 9.88 36.95
CA THR A 313 2.63 10.56 37.00
C THR A 313 2.54 11.75 37.96
N LEU A 314 3.33 11.75 39.03
CA LEU A 314 3.44 12.82 40.04
C LEU A 314 3.86 14.20 39.49
N ALA A 315 3.99 14.36 38.17
CA ALA A 315 4.31 15.61 37.50
C ALA A 315 3.07 16.51 37.45
N LYS A 316 2.87 17.30 38.50
CA LYS A 316 1.91 18.40 38.46
C LYS A 316 2.44 19.50 37.53
N THR A 317 1.60 19.95 36.60
CA THR A 317 1.61 21.28 35.96
C THR A 317 2.57 21.62 34.80
N GLY A 318 3.55 20.80 34.41
CA GLY A 318 4.50 21.18 33.34
C GLY A 318 4.02 21.00 31.89
N LEU A 319 3.26 19.93 31.61
CA LEU A 319 2.94 19.54 30.22
C LEU A 319 1.88 20.46 29.58
N GLN A 320 0.90 20.88 30.37
CA GLN A 320 -0.26 21.65 29.91
C GLN A 320 0.12 23.07 29.43
N ALA A 321 1.04 23.73 30.16
CA ALA A 321 1.58 25.03 29.76
C ALA A 321 2.42 24.95 28.47
N GLY A 322 3.10 23.83 28.23
CA GLY A 322 3.89 23.60 27.02
C GLY A 322 3.03 23.36 25.77
N LEU A 323 1.89 22.68 25.92
CA LEU A 323 0.93 22.43 24.84
C LEU A 323 0.16 23.70 24.45
N GLU A 324 -0.32 24.47 25.43
CA GLU A 324 -1.03 25.73 25.18
C GLU A 324 -0.11 26.83 24.61
N ALA A 325 1.17 26.82 24.95
CA ALA A 325 2.16 27.75 24.40
C ALA A 325 2.64 27.38 22.99
N SER A 326 2.44 26.12 22.57
CA SER A 326 2.86 25.69 21.23
C SER A 326 1.86 26.20 20.18
N SER A 327 2.31 27.05 19.28
CA SER A 327 1.54 27.51 18.10
C SER A 327 1.28 26.39 17.07
N PHE A 328 1.73 25.17 17.37
CA PHE A 328 1.69 24.04 16.47
C PHE A 328 0.41 23.23 16.71
N PRO A 329 -0.43 22.98 15.69
CA PRO A 329 -1.72 22.30 15.85
C PRO A 329 -1.54 20.79 15.99
N PHE A 330 -0.95 20.35 17.10
CA PHE A 330 -0.65 18.94 17.38
C PHE A 330 -1.90 18.06 17.29
N GLU A 331 -3.05 18.54 17.79
CA GLU A 331 -4.31 17.78 17.76
C GLU A 331 -4.80 17.57 16.33
N ALA A 332 -4.58 18.54 15.43
CA ALA A 332 -4.93 18.41 14.03
C ALA A 332 -4.05 17.35 13.35
N ILE A 333 -2.75 17.30 13.65
CA ILE A 333 -1.83 16.31 13.08
C ILE A 333 -2.21 14.90 13.56
N LEU A 334 -2.46 14.75 14.86
CA LEU A 334 -2.91 13.48 15.44
C LEU A 334 -4.23 13.03 14.79
N LEU A 335 -5.18 13.95 14.63
CA LEU A 335 -6.46 13.65 13.99
C LEU A 335 -6.27 13.21 12.53
N VAL A 336 -5.41 13.90 11.75
CA VAL A 336 -5.09 13.50 10.37
C VAL A 336 -4.49 12.09 10.35
N ALA A 337 -3.58 11.77 11.26
CA ALA A 337 -2.99 10.44 11.35
C ALA A 337 -4.03 9.35 11.62
N VAL A 338 -4.94 9.57 12.57
CA VAL A 338 -6.05 8.65 12.87
C VAL A 338 -6.99 8.50 11.67
N LEU A 339 -7.32 9.60 11.01
CA LEU A 339 -8.17 9.61 9.82
C LEU A 339 -7.53 8.80 8.68
N LEU A 340 -6.23 8.94 8.43
CA LEU A 340 -5.50 8.14 7.44
C LEU A 340 -5.54 6.63 7.73
N VAL A 341 -5.42 6.25 9.01
CA VAL A 341 -5.56 4.85 9.44
C VAL A 341 -6.97 4.33 9.14
N ILE A 342 -8.01 5.07 9.54
CA ILE A 342 -9.41 4.71 9.25
C ILE A 342 -9.62 4.54 7.74
N PHE A 343 -9.11 5.48 6.93
CA PHE A 343 -9.22 5.41 5.47
C PHE A 343 -8.57 4.16 4.88
N THR A 344 -7.40 3.78 5.39
CA THR A 344 -6.70 2.56 4.98
C THR A 344 -7.53 1.30 5.27
N TYR A 345 -8.17 1.23 6.44
CA TYR A 345 -9.08 0.13 6.77
C TYR A 345 -10.35 0.13 5.91
N LEU A 346 -10.90 1.30 5.56
CA LEU A 346 -12.03 1.40 4.63
C LEU A 346 -11.65 0.89 3.23
N LEU A 347 -10.49 1.25 2.71
CA LEU A 347 -9.97 0.72 1.44
C LEU A 347 -9.80 -0.80 1.49
N LYS A 348 -9.27 -1.33 2.60
CA LYS A 348 -9.11 -2.78 2.76
C LYS A 348 -10.45 -3.51 2.83
N THR A 349 -11.41 -2.94 3.54
CA THR A 349 -12.76 -3.47 3.63
C THR A 349 -13.42 -3.48 2.26
N LEU A 350 -13.29 -2.40 1.49
CA LEU A 350 -13.79 -2.32 0.11
C LEU A 350 -13.19 -3.40 -0.80
N GLU A 351 -11.86 -3.61 -0.71
CA GLU A 351 -11.17 -4.67 -1.45
C GLU A 351 -11.73 -6.07 -1.10
N VAL A 352 -11.93 -6.36 0.19
CA VAL A 352 -12.49 -7.64 0.66
C VAL A 352 -13.92 -7.83 0.16
N VAL A 353 -14.76 -6.80 0.25
CA VAL A 353 -16.14 -6.82 -0.23
C VAL A 353 -16.21 -7.12 -1.73
N ILE A 354 -15.39 -6.46 -2.54
CA ILE A 354 -15.47 -6.58 -4.00
C ILE A 354 -14.76 -7.83 -4.52
N PHE A 355 -13.55 -8.16 -4.03
CA PHE A 355 -12.77 -9.26 -4.59
C PHE A 355 -12.96 -10.59 -3.87
N LYS A 356 -13.12 -10.61 -2.54
CA LYS A 356 -13.35 -11.86 -1.79
C LYS A 356 -14.82 -12.24 -1.79
N PHE A 357 -15.71 -11.32 -1.40
CA PHE A 357 -17.14 -11.60 -1.34
C PHE A 357 -17.83 -11.52 -2.70
N LYS A 358 -17.24 -10.80 -3.67
CA LYS A 358 -17.73 -10.67 -5.06
C LYS A 358 -19.20 -10.22 -5.09
N ILE A 359 -19.48 -9.14 -4.37
CA ILE A 359 -20.79 -8.49 -4.27
C ILE A 359 -21.05 -7.60 -5.50
#